data_AF-R7UQ31-F1
#
_entry.id   AF-R7UQ31-F1
#
_cell.length_a   1.000
_cell.length_b   1.000
_cell.length_c   1.000
_cell.angle_alpha   90.00
_cell.angle_beta   90.00
_cell.angle_gamma   90.00
#
_symmetry.space_group_name_H-M   'P 1'
#
loop_
_entity.id
_entity.type
_entity.pdbx_description
1 polymer ?
#
loop_
_entity_poly.entity_id
_entity_poly.type
_entity_poly.pdbx_seq_one_letter_code
_entity_poly.pdbx_strand_id
1 'polypeptide(L)'
;MAERKRRRGKKEEKEVLRLESTKTEVEGYTEGTAFLNPIADRQSSEQHSNRHRAFEKDKEEHVQYMRACFSRMPCFYNSVSFQLAARIYQELTYDPAAQSAEDLLLSDMTSQEASGDAEFEDEQQKRHTYKLVFQTLKYKRFLDDMLQDCHFFKKYPQFKEDYIQVLIILCDFKERKFQLRSVKPGEEELEIPKLRSIEEALSVCKTKLDAALARSRIKARVLSVDHLLPDSVRQNEKIGSNMHVYCWVNKIKTDMQQVTDVLVNIGFERVDSEETLKRRTYYLDNQCPDAICFSYLEQEFLESHELLTECHLVVQDKSSCVGVYSVRALMNEGDDVLFINADGGLSIGHLASLTHLSDSVIYCFGVKTEKHYDTIIKNMARIGVKSILKITLKMPAY
;
A
#
# COMPACT_ATOMS: atom_id res chain seq x y z
N MET A 1 -7.76 -56.04 -49.63
CA MET A 1 -7.61 -55.04 -50.72
C MET A 1 -7.22 -53.74 -50.04
N ALA A 2 -5.95 -53.36 -49.86
CA ALA A 2 -4.95 -53.06 -50.90
C ALA A 2 -5.60 -52.19 -52.00
N GLU A 3 -5.16 -50.96 -52.31
CA GLU A 3 -3.81 -50.57 -52.69
C GLU A 3 -3.72 -49.03 -52.83
N ARG A 4 -2.93 -48.34 -52.00
CA ARG A 4 -1.69 -47.60 -52.33
C ARG A 4 -1.72 -46.49 -53.40
N LYS A 5 -1.31 -45.32 -52.89
CA LYS A 5 -0.27 -44.39 -53.41
C LYS A 5 -0.59 -43.53 -54.64
N ARG A 6 -0.62 -42.21 -54.38
CA ARG A 6 0.28 -41.25 -55.06
C ARG A 6 0.67 -40.12 -54.11
N ARG A 7 1.94 -40.14 -53.67
CA ARG A 7 2.68 -39.03 -53.04
C ARG A 7 3.33 -38.20 -54.16
N ARG A 8 3.16 -36.88 -54.12
CA ARG A 8 4.05 -35.81 -54.60
C ARG A 8 3.57 -34.56 -53.85
N GLY A 9 4.23 -34.12 -52.79
CA GLY A 9 5.51 -33.42 -52.87
C GLY A 9 5.25 -31.91 -53.04
N LYS A 10 4.81 -31.24 -51.97
CA LYS A 10 4.89 -29.78 -51.86
C LYS A 10 5.78 -29.45 -50.66
N LYS A 11 6.95 -28.90 -50.98
CA LYS A 11 7.83 -28.18 -50.06
C LYS A 11 7.01 -27.01 -49.51
N GLU A 12 6.84 -26.95 -48.20
CA GLU A 12 6.51 -25.70 -47.51
C GLU A 12 7.81 -24.90 -47.39
N GLU A 13 7.86 -23.76 -48.07
CA GLU A 13 8.84 -22.71 -47.82
C GLU A 13 8.59 -22.14 -46.42
N LYS A 14 9.52 -22.39 -45.49
CA LYS A 14 9.62 -21.63 -44.25
C LYS A 14 10.13 -20.24 -44.61
N GLU A 15 9.21 -19.29 -44.72
CA GLU A 15 9.54 -17.88 -44.76
C GLU A 15 10.01 -17.43 -43.37
N VAL A 16 11.31 -17.15 -43.27
CA VAL A 16 11.95 -16.61 -42.08
C VAL A 16 11.61 -15.12 -42.01
N LEU A 17 10.54 -14.79 -41.27
CA LEU A 17 10.22 -13.41 -40.91
C LEU A 17 11.25 -12.89 -39.91
N ARG A 18 12.24 -12.18 -40.44
CA ARG A 18 13.13 -11.25 -39.70
C ARG A 18 12.25 -10.17 -39.06
N LEU A 19 12.15 -10.19 -37.74
CA LEU A 19 11.64 -9.05 -36.98
C LEU A 19 12.66 -7.91 -37.07
N GLU A 20 12.34 -6.93 -37.91
CA GLU A 20 13.03 -5.64 -37.96
C GLU A 20 12.84 -4.92 -36.62
N SER A 21 13.97 -4.49 -36.06
CA SER A 21 14.04 -3.69 -34.85
C SER A 21 13.39 -2.33 -35.07
N THR A 22 12.17 -2.16 -34.59
CA THR A 22 11.56 -0.84 -34.42
C THR A 22 12.26 -0.13 -33.27
N LYS A 23 13.11 0.84 -33.63
CA LYS A 23 13.60 1.90 -32.75
C LYS A 23 12.39 2.68 -32.25
N THR A 24 12.06 2.55 -30.97
CA THR A 24 11.24 3.55 -30.29
C THR A 24 12.17 4.69 -29.91
N GLU A 25 12.07 5.80 -30.64
CA GLU A 25 12.69 7.07 -30.28
C GLU A 25 12.08 7.53 -28.96
N VAL A 26 12.90 7.56 -27.91
CA VAL A 26 12.59 8.27 -26.68
C VAL A 26 13.22 9.64 -26.83
N GLU A 27 12.42 10.60 -27.31
CA GLU A 27 12.74 12.01 -27.17
C GLU A 27 12.76 12.38 -25.68
N GLY A 28 13.82 13.09 -25.28
CA GLY A 28 13.83 13.84 -24.02
C GLY A 28 14.67 13.24 -22.89
N TYR A 29 15.95 13.01 -23.11
CA TYR A 29 16.98 13.18 -22.06
C TYR A 29 18.27 13.66 -22.72
N THR A 30 18.56 14.95 -22.56
CA THR A 30 19.77 15.59 -23.06
C THR A 30 21.02 15.03 -22.38
N GLU A 31 22.02 14.75 -23.22
CA GLU A 31 23.31 14.14 -22.92
C GLU A 31 24.15 14.99 -21.94
N GLY A 32 24.76 14.31 -20.98
CA GLY A 32 25.71 14.88 -20.02
C GLY A 32 26.89 13.94 -19.77
N THR A 33 27.52 13.41 -20.82
CA THR A 33 28.79 12.68 -20.73
C THR A 33 29.73 13.11 -21.85
N ALA A 34 30.29 14.31 -21.73
CA ALA A 34 31.38 14.76 -22.59
C ALA A 34 32.69 14.09 -22.15
N PHE A 35 33.09 13.07 -22.91
CA PHE A 35 34.48 12.62 -22.99
C PHE A 35 35.38 13.77 -23.46
N LEU A 36 36.59 13.80 -22.91
CA LEU A 36 37.65 14.78 -23.15
C LEU A 36 37.84 15.10 -24.64
N ASN A 37 37.67 16.37 -25.02
CA ASN A 37 38.26 16.91 -26.25
C ASN A 37 38.85 18.29 -25.95
N PRO A 38 40.19 18.47 -26.02
CA PRO A 38 40.83 19.75 -25.78
C PRO A 38 40.85 20.57 -27.09
N ILE A 39 40.81 21.90 -26.93
CA ILE A 39 40.90 22.96 -27.96
C ILE A 39 39.53 23.56 -28.32
N ALA A 40 39.11 24.57 -27.56
CA ALA A 40 38.56 25.80 -28.12
C ALA A 40 38.55 26.93 -27.07
N ASP A 41 39.44 27.88 -27.34
CA ASP A 41 39.36 29.33 -27.15
C ASP A 41 39.26 30.06 -25.81
N ARG A 42 40.20 31.01 -25.73
CA ARG A 42 40.23 32.23 -24.95
C ARG A 42 39.19 33.23 -25.49
N GLN A 43 38.40 33.81 -24.60
CA GLN A 43 37.98 35.24 -24.56
C GLN A 43 37.01 35.42 -23.38
N SER A 44 37.51 35.88 -22.24
CA SER A 44 37.35 37.25 -21.68
C SER A 44 35.99 37.52 -21.00
N SER A 45 36.03 37.43 -19.68
CA SER A 45 35.53 38.44 -18.72
C SER A 45 34.08 38.92 -18.82
N GLU A 46 33.11 38.00 -18.77
CA GLU A 46 31.78 38.26 -18.15
C GLU A 46 31.16 36.98 -17.50
N GLN A 47 31.86 35.84 -17.57
CA GLN A 47 31.37 34.54 -17.11
C GLN A 47 31.63 34.22 -15.63
N HIS A 48 32.32 35.07 -14.88
CA HIS A 48 32.69 34.73 -13.50
C HIS A 48 31.52 34.76 -12.51
N SER A 49 30.52 35.62 -12.70
CA SER A 49 29.34 35.67 -11.80
C SER A 49 28.38 34.49 -12.05
N ASN A 50 28.16 34.10 -13.32
CA ASN A 50 27.31 32.97 -13.67
C ASN A 50 27.96 31.61 -13.38
N ARG A 51 29.30 31.49 -13.44
CA ARG A 51 30.01 30.26 -13.03
C ARG A 51 29.91 30.02 -11.53
N HIS A 52 30.00 31.05 -10.69
CA HIS A 52 29.84 30.88 -9.25
C HIS A 52 28.44 30.38 -8.87
N ARG A 53 27.37 30.95 -9.46
CA ARG A 53 26.00 30.46 -9.26
C ARG A 53 25.77 29.04 -9.79
N ALA A 54 26.34 28.68 -10.94
CA ALA A 54 26.25 27.32 -11.48
C ALA A 54 27.02 26.31 -10.61
N PHE A 55 28.22 26.63 -10.14
CA PHE A 55 29.00 25.80 -9.21
C PHE A 55 28.36 25.67 -7.83
N GLU A 56 27.71 26.72 -7.32
CA GLU A 56 26.97 26.68 -6.06
C GLU A 56 25.70 25.84 -6.17
N LYS A 57 24.97 25.94 -7.28
CA LYS A 57 23.80 25.11 -7.57
C LYS A 57 24.18 23.63 -7.74
N ASP A 58 25.28 23.35 -8.44
CA ASP A 58 25.83 22.00 -8.62
C ASP A 58 26.37 21.43 -7.29
N LYS A 59 26.94 22.28 -6.42
CA LYS A 59 27.28 21.90 -5.03
C LYS A 59 26.04 21.65 -4.18
N GLU A 60 25.00 22.45 -4.31
CA GLU A 60 23.78 22.30 -3.52
C GLU A 60 22.99 21.07 -3.95
N GLU A 61 22.89 20.82 -5.26
CA GLU A 61 22.36 19.57 -5.83
C GLU A 61 23.20 18.36 -5.40
N HIS A 62 24.54 18.47 -5.40
CA HIS A 62 25.41 17.41 -4.89
C HIS A 62 25.26 17.20 -3.39
N VAL A 63 25.12 18.26 -2.58
CA VAL A 63 24.89 18.17 -1.13
C VAL A 63 23.51 17.58 -0.84
N GLN A 64 22.49 17.93 -1.62
CA GLN A 64 21.15 17.34 -1.54
C GLN A 64 21.18 15.86 -1.93
N TYR A 65 21.87 15.51 -3.01
CA TYR A 65 22.09 14.12 -3.43
C TYR A 65 22.80 13.33 -2.34
N MET A 66 23.90 13.86 -1.78
CA MET A 66 24.63 13.23 -0.70
C MET A 66 23.75 13.08 0.56
N ARG A 67 22.96 14.09 0.94
CA ARG A 67 21.98 13.97 2.03
C ARG A 67 20.95 12.87 1.77
N ALA A 68 20.42 12.77 0.55
CA ALA A 68 19.45 11.74 0.18
C ALA A 68 20.07 10.32 0.11
N CYS A 69 21.35 10.23 -0.25
CA CYS A 69 22.09 8.96 -0.26
C CYS A 69 22.35 8.45 1.16
N PHE A 70 22.70 9.34 2.09
CA PHE A 70 23.07 9.00 3.47
C PHE A 70 21.94 9.22 4.50
N SER A 71 20.73 9.58 4.05
CA SER A 71 19.60 9.77 4.95
C SER A 71 19.26 8.47 5.66
N ARG A 72 19.07 8.56 6.98
CA ARG A 72 18.60 7.42 7.76
C ARG A 72 17.14 7.15 7.45
N MET A 73 16.85 5.95 6.96
CA MET A 73 15.46 5.58 6.67
C MET A 73 14.73 5.28 8.00
N PRO A 74 13.53 5.85 8.23
CA PRO A 74 12.77 5.59 9.44
C PRO A 74 12.34 4.12 9.51
N CYS A 75 12.30 3.57 10.72
CA CYS A 75 11.65 2.29 11.00
C CYS A 75 10.30 2.59 11.63
N PHE A 76 9.22 2.13 10.98
CA PHE A 76 7.85 2.32 11.46
C PHE A 76 7.40 1.19 12.39
N TYR A 77 8.26 0.19 12.61
CA TYR A 77 7.96 -1.03 13.35
C TYR A 77 8.77 -1.09 14.64
N ASN A 78 8.09 -1.38 15.75
CA ASN A 78 8.74 -1.74 17.00
C ASN A 78 8.87 -3.28 17.13
N SER A 79 9.52 -3.74 18.19
CA SER A 79 9.71 -5.17 18.47
C SER A 79 8.39 -5.95 18.50
N VAL A 80 7.33 -5.38 19.08
CA VAL A 80 5.99 -5.98 19.11
C VAL A 80 5.40 -6.12 17.71
N SER A 81 5.53 -5.09 16.87
CA SER A 81 5.05 -5.09 15.48
C SER A 81 5.68 -6.22 14.67
N PHE A 82 6.99 -6.46 14.85
CA PHE A 82 7.69 -7.57 14.19
C PHE A 82 7.21 -8.95 14.65
N GLN A 83 6.91 -9.12 15.94
CA GLN A 83 6.40 -10.37 16.48
C GLN A 83 4.97 -10.65 15.99
N LEU A 84 4.10 -9.63 15.99
CA LEU A 84 2.75 -9.72 15.45
C LEU A 84 2.78 -10.03 13.95
N ALA A 85 3.65 -9.35 13.19
CA ALA A 85 3.82 -9.61 11.77
C ALA A 85 4.23 -11.06 11.49
N ALA A 86 5.17 -11.63 12.24
CA ALA A 86 5.56 -13.03 12.08
C ALA A 86 4.40 -14.00 12.38
N ARG A 87 3.59 -13.74 13.42
CA ARG A 87 2.40 -14.54 13.74
C ARG A 87 1.37 -14.50 12.62
N ILE A 88 1.01 -13.30 12.17
CA ILE A 88 0.01 -13.12 11.09
C ILE A 88 0.52 -13.74 9.79
N TYR A 89 1.81 -13.56 9.46
CA TYR A 89 2.42 -14.22 8.30
C TYR A 89 2.26 -15.74 8.38
N GLN A 90 2.54 -16.32 9.55
CA GLN A 90 2.41 -17.77 9.77
C GLN A 90 0.96 -18.23 9.58
N GLU A 91 -0.01 -17.49 10.12
CA GLU A 91 -1.44 -17.78 9.95
C GLU A 91 -1.87 -17.70 8.48
N LEU A 92 -1.47 -16.65 7.76
CA LEU A 92 -1.82 -16.47 6.34
C LEU A 92 -1.19 -17.52 5.44
N THR A 93 0.04 -17.96 5.75
CA THR A 93 0.69 -19.05 4.99
C THR A 93 0.23 -20.44 5.40
N TYR A 94 -0.56 -20.55 6.47
CA TYR A 94 -1.18 -21.79 6.89
C TYR A 94 -2.46 -22.02 6.06
N ASP A 95 -2.27 -22.39 4.79
CA ASP A 95 -3.34 -22.95 3.98
C ASP A 95 -2.94 -24.36 3.51
N PRO A 96 -3.62 -25.42 3.98
CA PRO A 96 -3.35 -26.78 3.52
C PRO A 96 -3.67 -27.02 2.04
N ALA A 97 -4.35 -26.09 1.36
CA ALA A 97 -4.72 -26.17 -0.05
C ALA A 97 -3.88 -25.27 -0.99
N ALA A 98 -3.15 -24.27 -0.47
CA ALA A 98 -2.33 -23.37 -1.29
C ALA A 98 -1.06 -24.09 -1.78
N GLN A 99 -0.88 -24.15 -3.11
CA GLN A 99 0.26 -24.82 -3.73
C GLN A 99 1.48 -23.90 -3.90
N SER A 100 1.28 -22.57 -3.84
CA SER A 100 2.35 -21.58 -3.98
C SER A 100 2.07 -20.28 -3.20
N ALA A 101 3.14 -19.52 -2.94
CA ALA A 101 3.03 -18.17 -2.38
C ALA A 101 2.35 -17.18 -3.34
N GLU A 102 2.33 -17.49 -4.65
CA GLU A 102 1.66 -16.70 -5.67
C GLU A 102 0.13 -16.90 -5.59
N ASP A 103 -0.33 -18.12 -5.27
CA ASP A 103 -1.75 -18.41 -5.06
C ASP A 103 -2.30 -17.66 -3.83
N LEU A 104 -1.52 -17.55 -2.76
CA LEU A 104 -1.86 -16.77 -1.55
C LEU A 104 -1.93 -15.25 -1.80
N LEU A 105 -1.17 -14.74 -2.78
CA LEU A 105 -1.19 -13.32 -3.16
C LEU A 105 -2.31 -13.01 -4.16
N LEU A 106 -2.79 -14.02 -4.90
CA LEU A 106 -3.84 -13.92 -5.92
C LEU A 106 -5.22 -14.33 -5.40
N SER A 107 -5.31 -15.07 -4.28
CA SER A 107 -6.57 -15.40 -3.63
C SER A 107 -7.25 -14.13 -3.13
N ASP A 108 -8.58 -14.09 -3.22
CA ASP A 108 -9.39 -13.01 -2.68
C ASP A 108 -9.35 -13.05 -1.14
N MET A 109 -8.29 -12.45 -0.57
CA MET A 109 -8.02 -12.43 0.87
C MET A 109 -9.04 -11.62 1.67
N THR A 110 -10.03 -11.02 1.00
CA THR A 110 -11.16 -10.32 1.64
C THR A 110 -12.03 -11.26 2.49
N SER A 111 -11.92 -12.58 2.31
CA SER A 111 -12.78 -13.58 2.96
C SER A 111 -12.15 -14.35 4.13
N GLN A 112 -10.85 -14.19 4.39
CA GLN A 112 -10.26 -14.77 5.59
C GLN A 112 -10.13 -13.69 6.65
N GLU A 113 -11.01 -13.75 7.65
CA GLU A 113 -10.79 -13.15 8.97
C GLU A 113 -9.53 -13.80 9.59
N ALA A 114 -8.35 -13.49 9.05
CA ALA A 114 -7.07 -13.73 9.68
C ALA A 114 -6.92 -12.69 10.80
N SER A 115 -7.81 -12.81 11.78
CA SER A 115 -7.80 -12.10 13.04
C SER A 115 -7.83 -13.15 14.14
N GLY A 116 -6.75 -13.93 14.25
CA GLY A 116 -6.30 -14.32 15.58
C GLY A 116 -6.08 -13.04 16.39
N ASP A 117 -6.49 -13.06 17.66
CA ASP A 117 -6.46 -11.97 18.66
C ASP A 117 -5.09 -11.25 18.78
N ALA A 118 -4.70 -10.50 17.74
CA ALA A 118 -3.58 -9.60 17.78
C ALA A 118 -4.06 -8.30 18.42
N GLU A 119 -3.75 -8.12 19.70
CA GLU A 119 -3.92 -6.85 20.39
C GLU A 119 -2.95 -5.84 19.77
N PHE A 120 -3.47 -5.03 18.86
CA PHE A 120 -2.78 -3.85 18.35
C PHE A 120 -3.04 -2.68 19.30
N GLU A 121 -2.01 -1.88 19.56
CA GLU A 121 -2.09 -0.66 20.37
C GLU A 121 -3.04 0.35 19.72
N ASP A 122 -2.90 0.54 18.41
CA ASP A 122 -3.72 1.44 17.61
C ASP A 122 -3.91 0.92 16.17
N GLU A 123 -4.81 1.59 15.43
CA GLU A 123 -5.10 1.25 14.03
C GLU A 123 -3.91 1.51 13.09
N GLN A 124 -3.00 2.41 13.45
CA GLN A 124 -1.81 2.72 12.65
C GLN A 124 -0.79 1.57 12.75
N GLN A 125 -0.52 1.06 13.96
CA GLN A 125 0.30 -0.11 14.20
C GLN A 125 -0.28 -1.32 13.48
N LYS A 126 -1.60 -1.52 13.55
CA LYS A 126 -2.29 -2.58 12.80
C LYS A 126 -2.00 -2.49 11.31
N ARG A 127 -2.25 -1.32 10.70
CA ARG A 127 -2.03 -1.08 9.27
C ARG A 127 -0.59 -1.29 8.85
N HIS A 128 0.36 -0.73 9.60
CA HIS A 128 1.79 -0.91 9.35
C HIS A 128 2.19 -2.39 9.44
N THR A 129 1.72 -3.10 10.47
CA THR A 129 2.01 -4.54 10.65
C THR A 129 1.50 -5.35 9.46
N TYR A 130 0.24 -5.18 9.05
CA TYR A 130 -0.29 -5.85 7.85
C TYR A 130 0.48 -5.47 6.58
N LYS A 131 0.84 -4.18 6.39
CA LYS A 131 1.67 -3.74 5.27
C LYS A 131 3.00 -4.50 5.23
N LEU A 132 3.68 -4.66 6.36
CA LEU A 132 4.93 -5.41 6.45
C LEU A 132 4.73 -6.90 6.13
N VAL A 133 3.64 -7.52 6.62
CA VAL A 133 3.30 -8.91 6.32
C VAL A 133 3.08 -9.12 4.84
N PHE A 134 2.22 -8.32 4.21
CA PHE A 134 1.92 -8.43 2.78
C PHE A 134 3.13 -8.13 1.91
N GLN A 135 3.95 -7.14 2.28
CA GLN A 135 5.23 -6.91 1.60
C GLN A 135 6.16 -8.11 1.73
N THR A 136 6.22 -8.75 2.90
CA THR A 136 7.08 -9.93 3.11
C THR A 136 6.59 -11.13 2.31
N LEU A 137 5.27 -11.36 2.24
CA LEU A 137 4.67 -12.38 1.37
C LEU A 137 5.02 -12.11 -0.10
N LYS A 138 4.85 -10.85 -0.53
CA LYS A 138 5.12 -10.38 -1.89
C LYS A 138 6.56 -10.65 -2.32
N TYR A 139 7.54 -10.35 -1.47
CA TYR A 139 8.96 -10.55 -1.80
C TYR A 139 9.55 -11.86 -1.26
N LYS A 140 8.75 -12.78 -0.70
CA LYS A 140 9.24 -13.97 0.02
C LYS A 140 10.32 -14.74 -0.74
N ARG A 141 10.03 -15.12 -1.98
CA ARG A 141 10.96 -15.89 -2.84
C ARG A 141 12.29 -15.17 -3.02
N PHE A 142 12.23 -13.86 -3.24
CA PHE A 142 13.43 -13.05 -3.41
C PHE A 142 14.24 -12.92 -2.10
N LEU A 143 13.55 -12.73 -0.97
CA LEU A 143 14.17 -12.69 0.35
C LEU A 143 14.87 -14.02 0.70
N ASP A 144 14.27 -15.15 0.33
CA ASP A 144 14.87 -16.48 0.48
C ASP A 144 16.17 -16.63 -0.31
N ASP A 145 16.13 -16.27 -1.60
CA ASP A 145 17.29 -16.33 -2.47
C ASP A 145 18.44 -15.49 -1.89
N MET A 146 18.15 -14.31 -1.32
CA MET A 146 19.16 -13.49 -0.64
C MET A 146 19.79 -14.19 0.58
N LEU A 147 18.97 -14.81 1.44
CA LEU A 147 19.44 -15.53 2.63
C LEU A 147 20.29 -16.76 2.25
N GLN A 148 19.91 -17.46 1.18
CA GLN A 148 20.65 -18.60 0.63
C GLN A 148 22.00 -18.17 0.05
N ASP A 149 22.03 -17.12 -0.78
CA ASP A 149 23.22 -16.54 -1.39
C ASP A 149 24.25 -16.07 -0.35
N CYS A 150 23.76 -15.55 0.78
CA CYS A 150 24.62 -15.10 1.87
C CYS A 150 25.05 -16.24 2.81
N HIS A 151 24.51 -17.44 2.60
CA HIS A 151 24.63 -18.58 3.50
C HIS A 151 24.26 -18.24 4.95
N PHE A 152 23.20 -17.43 5.13
CA PHE A 152 22.83 -16.86 6.42
C PHE A 152 22.64 -17.95 7.49
N PHE A 153 21.78 -18.94 7.21
CA PHE A 153 21.48 -20.04 8.15
C PHE A 153 22.61 -21.05 8.33
N LYS A 154 23.66 -21.01 7.49
CA LYS A 154 24.89 -21.78 7.72
C LYS A 154 25.76 -21.08 8.76
N LYS A 155 25.80 -19.75 8.75
CA LYS A 155 26.53 -18.94 9.71
C LYS A 155 25.79 -18.79 11.05
N TYR A 156 24.47 -18.70 11.00
CA TYR A 156 23.60 -18.54 12.16
C TYR A 156 22.53 -19.65 12.21
N PRO A 157 22.92 -20.92 12.49
CA PRO A 157 21.99 -22.04 12.51
C PRO A 157 20.90 -21.92 13.58
N GLN A 158 21.15 -21.16 14.65
CA GLN A 158 20.20 -20.92 15.74
C GLN A 158 18.94 -20.14 15.35
N PHE A 159 18.91 -19.53 14.16
CA PHE A 159 17.75 -18.78 13.66
C PHE A 159 16.92 -19.57 12.63
N LYS A 160 17.23 -20.85 12.41
CA LYS A 160 16.46 -21.69 11.47
C LYS A 160 15.00 -21.86 11.89
N GLU A 161 14.75 -22.05 13.18
CA GLU A 161 13.40 -22.15 13.74
C GLU A 161 12.66 -20.80 13.72
N ASP A 162 13.41 -19.69 13.66
CA ASP A 162 12.87 -18.33 13.60
C ASP A 162 12.80 -17.81 12.14
N TYR A 163 12.73 -18.70 11.15
CA TYR A 163 12.82 -18.36 9.74
C TYR A 163 11.86 -17.25 9.29
N ILE A 164 10.59 -17.33 9.71
CA ILE A 164 9.58 -16.30 9.39
C ILE A 164 9.98 -14.94 9.99
N GLN A 165 10.49 -14.94 11.23
CA GLN A 165 10.95 -13.72 11.89
C GLN A 165 12.14 -13.10 11.16
N VAL A 166 13.07 -13.93 10.68
CA VAL A 166 14.21 -13.48 9.86
C VAL A 166 13.73 -12.86 8.55
N LEU A 167 12.74 -13.45 7.86
CA LEU A 167 12.17 -12.89 6.64
C LEU A 167 11.51 -11.54 6.87
N ILE A 168 10.68 -11.42 7.91
CA ILE A 168 9.96 -10.19 8.26
C ILE A 168 10.95 -9.06 8.56
N ILE A 169 11.96 -9.32 9.39
CA ILE A 169 13.00 -8.33 9.72
C ILE A 169 13.84 -8.00 8.48
N LEU A 170 14.22 -8.99 7.67
CA LEU A 170 14.98 -8.74 6.44
C LEU A 170 14.18 -7.90 5.44
N CYS A 171 12.86 -8.10 5.35
CA CYS A 171 11.99 -7.36 4.45
C CYS A 171 12.03 -5.85 4.77
N ASP A 172 11.88 -5.48 6.04
CA ASP A 172 12.04 -4.09 6.50
C ASP A 172 13.49 -3.60 6.36
N PHE A 173 14.46 -4.43 6.73
CA PHE A 173 15.88 -4.09 6.67
C PHE A 173 16.33 -3.74 5.23
N LYS A 174 15.79 -4.41 4.21
CA LYS A 174 16.06 -4.10 2.79
C LYS A 174 15.52 -2.72 2.40
N GLU A 175 14.30 -2.38 2.83
CA GLU A 175 13.64 -1.11 2.51
C GLU A 175 14.41 0.06 3.11
N ARG A 176 15.00 -0.17 4.29
CA ARG A 176 15.84 0.79 4.99
C ARG A 176 17.31 0.76 4.52
N LYS A 177 17.58 0.26 3.32
CA LYS A 177 18.94 0.17 2.72
C LYS A 177 19.95 -0.53 3.64
N PHE A 178 19.53 -1.59 4.32
CA PHE A 178 20.34 -2.39 5.26
C PHE A 178 20.93 -1.58 6.43
N GLN A 179 20.22 -0.54 6.87
CA GLN A 179 20.58 0.23 8.08
C GLN A 179 19.92 -0.37 9.31
N LEU A 180 20.54 -0.30 10.50
CA LEU A 180 19.87 -0.71 11.73
C LEU A 180 18.81 0.33 12.15
N ARG A 181 17.68 -0.14 12.70
CA ARG A 181 16.62 0.74 13.18
C ARG A 181 17.11 1.63 14.33
N SER A 182 16.48 2.79 14.47
CA SER A 182 16.60 3.59 15.68
C SER A 182 15.58 3.06 16.68
N VAL A 183 16.01 2.57 17.83
CA VAL A 183 15.09 2.33 18.95
C VAL A 183 14.65 3.71 19.46
N LYS A 184 13.35 3.99 19.52
CA LYS A 184 12.88 5.28 20.04
C LYS A 184 13.05 5.32 21.56
N PRO A 185 13.27 6.51 22.16
CA PRO A 185 13.24 6.66 23.61
C PRO A 185 11.93 6.11 24.18
N GLY A 186 12.01 5.21 25.17
CA GLY A 186 10.85 4.54 25.78
C GLY A 186 10.48 3.17 25.18
N GLU A 187 10.98 2.83 23.98
CA GLU A 187 10.79 1.49 23.39
C GLU A 187 11.81 0.46 23.92
N GLU A 188 12.83 0.90 24.66
CA GLU A 188 13.92 0.05 25.16
C GLU A 188 13.44 -1.08 26.08
N GLU A 189 12.37 -0.85 26.85
CA GLU A 189 11.75 -1.85 27.73
C GLU A 189 10.91 -2.87 26.96
N LEU A 190 10.41 -2.49 25.78
CA LEU A 190 9.62 -3.34 24.87
C LEU A 190 10.51 -4.12 23.89
N GLU A 191 11.83 -3.94 23.97
CA GLU A 191 12.78 -4.63 23.12
C GLU A 191 12.81 -6.13 23.41
N ILE A 192 12.55 -6.93 22.37
CA ILE A 192 12.63 -8.38 22.47
C ILE A 192 14.07 -8.81 22.15
N PRO A 193 14.84 -9.36 23.11
CA PRO A 193 16.27 -9.65 22.91
C PRO A 193 16.54 -10.55 21.70
N LYS A 194 15.63 -11.49 21.43
CA LYS A 194 15.72 -12.39 20.28
C LYS A 194 15.63 -11.63 18.95
N LEU A 195 14.73 -10.66 18.81
CA LEU A 195 14.61 -9.86 17.58
C LEU A 195 15.88 -9.04 17.34
N ARG A 196 16.39 -8.40 18.41
CA ARG A 196 17.65 -7.65 18.35
C ARG A 196 18.83 -8.53 17.90
N SER A 197 18.91 -9.76 18.40
CA SER A 197 19.96 -10.70 17.98
C SER A 197 19.87 -11.08 16.49
N ILE A 198 18.67 -11.16 15.93
CA ILE A 198 18.45 -11.40 14.49
C ILE A 198 18.87 -10.17 13.68
N GLU A 199 18.49 -8.96 14.12
CA GLU A 199 18.88 -7.70 13.47
C GLU A 199 20.40 -7.52 13.43
N GLU A 200 21.08 -7.80 14.53
CA GLU A 200 22.54 -7.75 14.61
C GLU A 200 23.18 -8.78 13.67
N ALA A 201 22.66 -10.00 13.61
CA ALA A 201 23.16 -11.04 12.69
C ALA A 201 22.97 -10.65 11.22
N LEU A 202 21.82 -10.08 10.85
CA LEU A 202 21.56 -9.55 9.51
C LEU A 202 22.48 -8.38 9.19
N SER A 203 22.72 -7.47 10.15
CA SER A 203 23.63 -6.34 10.02
C SER A 203 25.08 -6.77 9.75
N VAL A 204 25.56 -7.81 10.43
CA VAL A 204 26.88 -8.41 10.13
C VAL A 204 26.95 -8.95 8.71
N CYS A 205 25.83 -9.40 8.14
CA CYS A 205 25.74 -9.89 6.76
C CYS A 205 25.37 -8.80 5.73
N LYS A 206 25.20 -7.53 6.12
CA LYS A 206 24.64 -6.47 5.24
C LYS A 206 25.30 -6.36 3.87
N THR A 207 26.64 -6.40 3.80
CA THR A 207 27.38 -6.27 2.54
C THR A 207 27.09 -7.45 1.61
N LYS A 208 26.94 -8.65 2.17
CA LYS A 208 26.60 -9.84 1.38
C LYS A 208 25.15 -9.78 0.91
N LEU A 209 24.23 -9.34 1.77
CA LEU A 209 22.81 -9.20 1.46
C LEU A 209 22.60 -8.16 0.35
N ASP A 210 23.26 -7.01 0.46
CA ASP A 210 23.22 -5.94 -0.55
C ASP A 210 23.81 -6.43 -1.88
N ALA A 211 24.93 -7.16 -1.83
CA ALA A 211 25.49 -7.78 -3.02
C ALA A 211 24.56 -8.85 -3.63
N ALA A 212 23.84 -9.62 -2.82
CA ALA A 212 22.85 -10.60 -3.30
C ALA A 212 21.66 -9.91 -3.99
N LEU A 213 21.15 -8.82 -3.40
CA LEU A 213 20.14 -7.96 -4.01
C LEU A 213 20.62 -7.42 -5.37
N ALA A 214 21.84 -6.88 -5.44
CA ALA A 214 22.42 -6.37 -6.68
C ALA A 214 22.57 -7.47 -7.76
N ARG A 215 23.09 -8.65 -7.40
CA ARG A 215 23.23 -9.78 -8.32
C ARG A 215 21.88 -10.26 -8.83
N SER A 216 20.86 -10.34 -7.97
CA SER A 216 19.52 -10.75 -8.37
C SER A 216 18.93 -9.78 -9.40
N ARG A 217 19.04 -8.47 -9.17
CA ARG A 217 18.63 -7.43 -10.14
C ARG A 217 19.35 -7.55 -11.47
N ILE A 218 20.67 -7.75 -11.45
CA ILE A 218 21.48 -7.93 -12.67
C ILE A 218 21.06 -9.20 -13.42
N LYS A 219 20.87 -10.32 -12.69
CA LYS A 219 20.45 -11.61 -13.27
C LYS A 219 19.09 -11.51 -13.94
N ALA A 220 18.14 -10.82 -13.32
CA ALA A 220 16.82 -10.56 -13.89
C ALA A 220 16.80 -9.42 -14.92
N ARG A 221 17.90 -8.67 -15.08
CA ARG A 221 18.03 -7.48 -15.95
C ARG A 221 17.02 -6.38 -15.64
N VAL A 222 16.80 -6.12 -14.35
CA VAL A 222 15.80 -5.15 -13.90
C VAL A 222 16.40 -3.95 -13.18
N LEU A 223 15.75 -2.79 -13.34
CA LEU A 223 16.20 -1.53 -12.74
C LEU A 223 15.68 -1.32 -11.31
N SER A 224 14.53 -1.89 -10.94
CA SER A 224 13.99 -1.80 -9.57
C SER A 224 13.73 -3.18 -8.97
N VAL A 225 13.57 -3.23 -7.65
CA VAL A 225 13.22 -4.46 -6.90
C VAL A 225 11.83 -4.94 -7.27
N ASP A 226 10.89 -4.03 -7.57
CA ASP A 226 9.51 -4.37 -7.92
C ASP A 226 9.43 -5.17 -9.21
N HIS A 227 10.36 -4.95 -10.14
CA HIS A 227 10.47 -5.70 -11.38
C HIS A 227 10.96 -7.15 -11.17
N LEU A 228 11.36 -7.53 -9.95
CA LEU A 228 11.60 -8.93 -9.58
C LEU A 228 10.31 -9.71 -9.33
N LEU A 229 9.18 -9.01 -9.12
CA LEU A 229 7.87 -9.62 -8.89
C LEU A 229 7.24 -10.09 -10.21
N PRO A 230 6.35 -11.09 -10.20
CA PRO A 230 5.57 -11.49 -11.37
C PRO A 230 4.74 -10.34 -11.97
N ASP A 231 4.49 -10.39 -13.29
CA ASP A 231 3.76 -9.34 -14.02
C ASP A 231 2.37 -9.09 -13.45
N SER A 232 1.64 -10.14 -13.06
CA SER A 232 0.31 -10.05 -12.44
C SER A 232 0.33 -9.23 -11.15
N VAL A 233 1.30 -9.49 -10.28
CA VAL A 233 1.49 -8.75 -9.02
C VAL A 233 1.81 -7.28 -9.29
N ARG A 234 2.67 -6.99 -10.27
CA ARG A 234 3.01 -5.61 -10.64
C ARG A 234 1.83 -4.86 -11.23
N GLN A 235 0.99 -5.53 -12.03
CA GLN A 235 -0.24 -4.95 -12.55
C GLN A 235 -1.23 -4.61 -11.44
N ASN A 236 -1.42 -5.53 -10.48
CA ASN A 236 -2.27 -5.27 -9.31
C ASN A 236 -1.76 -4.09 -8.47
N GLU A 237 -0.44 -3.97 -8.26
CA GLU A 237 0.14 -2.81 -7.56
C GLU A 237 -0.04 -1.52 -8.35
N LYS A 238 0.05 -1.55 -9.68
CA LYS A 238 -0.24 -0.39 -10.53
C LYS A 238 -1.70 0.04 -10.42
N ILE A 239 -2.63 -0.91 -10.37
CA ILE A 239 -4.05 -0.63 -10.15
C ILE A 239 -4.25 -0.02 -8.76
N GLY A 240 -3.68 -0.63 -7.72
CA GLY A 240 -3.81 -0.15 -6.34
C GLY A 240 -3.19 1.23 -6.11
N SER A 241 -2.01 1.51 -6.66
CA SER A 241 -1.34 2.82 -6.55
C SER A 241 -2.00 3.93 -7.37
N ASN A 242 -2.78 3.56 -8.38
CA ASN A 242 -3.64 4.49 -9.13
C ASN A 242 -5.04 4.61 -8.53
N MET A 243 -5.38 3.85 -7.49
CA MET A 243 -6.71 3.89 -6.88
C MET A 243 -6.84 5.13 -6.01
N HIS A 244 -7.85 5.95 -6.28
CA HIS A 244 -8.11 7.12 -5.46
C HIS A 244 -8.64 6.76 -4.07
N VAL A 245 -8.39 7.65 -3.11
CA VAL A 245 -8.91 7.55 -1.76
C VAL A 245 -10.23 8.31 -1.72
N TYR A 246 -11.32 7.56 -1.60
CA TYR A 246 -12.65 8.12 -1.43
C TYR A 246 -13.00 8.22 0.05
N CYS A 247 -13.56 9.36 0.44
CA CYS A 247 -14.10 9.61 1.76
C CYS A 247 -15.48 10.24 1.64
N TRP A 248 -16.42 9.90 2.52
CA TRP A 248 -17.66 10.68 2.67
C TRP A 248 -17.58 11.62 3.89
N VAL A 249 -18.22 12.77 3.76
CA VAL A 249 -18.36 13.79 4.81
C VAL A 249 -19.42 13.34 5.80
N ASN A 250 -19.02 13.19 7.06
CA ASN A 250 -19.90 12.81 8.13
C ASN A 250 -20.76 14.00 8.59
N LYS A 251 -21.97 14.09 8.02
CA LYS A 251 -22.97 15.14 8.30
C LYS A 251 -23.48 15.18 9.74
N ILE A 252 -23.20 14.15 10.54
CA ILE A 252 -23.53 14.14 11.98
C ILE A 252 -22.56 15.04 12.76
N LYS A 253 -21.31 15.15 12.31
CA LYS A 253 -20.24 15.86 13.02
C LYS A 253 -19.82 17.16 12.37
N THR A 254 -19.97 17.28 11.05
CA THR A 254 -19.47 18.43 10.29
C THR A 254 -20.30 18.62 9.02
N ASP A 255 -19.94 19.61 8.20
CA ASP A 255 -20.52 19.83 6.87
C ASP A 255 -19.42 19.95 5.81
N MET A 256 -19.83 19.93 4.54
CA MET A 256 -18.91 19.98 3.40
C MET A 256 -18.10 21.30 3.39
N GLN A 257 -18.70 22.42 3.80
CA GLN A 257 -18.02 23.71 3.78
C GLN A 257 -16.89 23.72 4.81
N GLN A 258 -17.17 23.29 6.04
CA GLN A 258 -16.17 23.18 7.09
C GLN A 258 -15.00 22.28 6.68
N VAL A 259 -15.29 21.11 6.10
CA VAL A 259 -14.24 20.19 5.63
C VAL A 259 -13.39 20.83 4.54
N THR A 260 -14.02 21.47 3.55
CA THR A 260 -13.27 22.11 2.45
C THR A 260 -12.47 23.32 2.91
N ASP A 261 -12.97 24.10 3.87
CA ASP A 261 -12.22 25.20 4.50
C ASP A 261 -10.99 24.68 5.23
N VAL A 262 -11.12 23.59 6.00
CA VAL A 262 -9.97 22.92 6.65
C VAL A 262 -8.98 22.46 5.59
N LEU A 263 -9.41 21.77 4.54
CA LEU A 263 -8.56 21.29 3.45
C LEU A 263 -7.77 22.44 2.80
N VAL A 264 -8.42 23.55 2.48
CA VAL A 264 -7.76 24.75 1.92
C VAL A 264 -6.73 25.32 2.90
N ASN A 265 -7.08 25.41 4.18
CA ASN A 265 -6.18 25.91 5.23
C ASN A 265 -4.91 25.05 5.39
N ILE A 266 -5.03 23.73 5.19
CA ILE A 266 -3.88 22.81 5.22
C ILE A 266 -3.19 22.66 3.85
N GLY A 267 -3.54 23.51 2.88
CA GLY A 267 -2.85 23.66 1.61
C GLY A 267 -3.33 22.74 0.49
N PHE A 268 -4.54 22.18 0.59
CA PHE A 268 -5.14 21.45 -0.51
C PHE A 268 -5.84 22.40 -1.50
N GLU A 269 -5.72 22.07 -2.79
CA GLU A 269 -6.41 22.76 -3.87
C GLU A 269 -7.54 21.88 -4.44
N ARG A 270 -8.70 22.47 -4.72
CA ARG A 270 -9.79 21.76 -5.40
C ARG A 270 -9.49 21.65 -6.90
N VAL A 271 -9.72 20.47 -7.46
CA VAL A 271 -9.69 20.22 -8.90
C VAL A 271 -11.08 19.88 -9.45
N ASP A 272 -11.26 20.07 -10.75
CA ASP A 272 -12.55 19.85 -11.43
C ASP A 272 -12.75 18.42 -11.94
N SER A 273 -11.67 17.62 -12.01
CA SER A 273 -11.72 16.24 -12.49
C SER A 273 -10.86 15.32 -11.64
N GLU A 274 -11.39 14.11 -11.40
CA GLU A 274 -10.69 13.00 -10.76
C GLU A 274 -9.36 12.67 -11.47
N GLU A 275 -9.30 12.78 -12.80
CA GLU A 275 -8.07 12.48 -13.58
C GLU A 275 -6.91 13.46 -13.31
N THR A 276 -7.22 14.63 -12.75
CA THR A 276 -6.24 15.67 -12.46
C THR A 276 -5.75 15.63 -11.01
N LEU A 277 -6.20 14.65 -10.23
CA LEU A 277 -5.78 14.45 -8.85
C LEU A 277 -4.28 14.19 -8.77
N LYS A 278 -3.61 15.02 -7.97
CA LYS A 278 -2.21 14.95 -7.60
C LYS A 278 -2.05 15.19 -6.11
N ARG A 279 -0.81 15.22 -5.61
CA ARG A 279 -0.55 15.59 -4.22
C ARG A 279 -1.15 16.94 -3.88
N ARG A 280 -1.69 17.06 -2.66
CA ARG A 280 -2.35 18.26 -2.13
C ARG A 280 -3.49 18.78 -3.02
N THR A 281 -4.22 17.88 -3.65
CA THR A 281 -5.46 18.22 -4.35
C THR A 281 -6.61 17.33 -3.94
N TYR A 282 -7.84 17.81 -4.12
CA TYR A 282 -9.04 17.04 -3.88
C TYR A 282 -10.11 17.33 -4.94
N TYR A 283 -10.95 16.33 -5.20
CA TYR A 283 -12.06 16.39 -6.13
C TYR A 283 -13.37 16.15 -5.35
N LEU A 284 -14.41 16.93 -5.65
CA LEU A 284 -15.74 16.71 -5.11
C LEU A 284 -16.52 15.84 -6.09
N ASP A 285 -17.03 14.71 -5.63
CA ASP A 285 -17.69 13.75 -6.49
C ASP A 285 -19.03 14.29 -7.02
N ASN A 286 -19.32 14.01 -8.30
CA ASN A 286 -20.53 14.50 -8.95
C ASN A 286 -21.76 13.60 -8.71
N GLN A 287 -21.57 12.32 -8.38
CA GLN A 287 -22.64 11.34 -8.15
C GLN A 287 -23.00 11.26 -6.66
N CYS A 288 -22.03 11.44 -5.78
CA CYS A 288 -22.17 11.44 -4.33
C CYS A 288 -21.83 12.81 -3.74
N PRO A 289 -22.81 13.71 -3.51
CA PRO A 289 -22.57 15.08 -3.06
C PRO A 289 -21.82 15.26 -1.73
N ASP A 290 -21.70 14.22 -0.92
CA ASP A 290 -20.90 14.24 0.32
C ASP A 290 -19.55 13.53 0.18
N ALA A 291 -19.20 13.02 -1.00
CA ALA A 291 -17.96 12.31 -1.22
C ALA A 291 -16.86 13.25 -1.74
N ILE A 292 -15.66 13.07 -1.16
CA ILE A 292 -14.43 13.74 -1.54
C ILE A 292 -13.43 12.67 -1.97
N CYS A 293 -12.77 12.93 -3.09
CA CYS A 293 -11.80 12.04 -3.70
C CYS A 293 -10.40 12.67 -3.64
N PHE A 294 -9.42 11.86 -3.26
CA PHE A 294 -8.02 12.27 -3.13
C PHE A 294 -7.10 11.33 -3.91
N SER A 295 -5.92 11.83 -4.30
CA SER A 295 -4.85 10.96 -4.81
C SER A 295 -4.43 9.94 -3.74
N TYR A 296 -4.09 8.71 -4.17
CA TYR A 296 -3.49 7.68 -3.31
C TYR A 296 -2.29 8.21 -2.49
N LEU A 297 -1.55 9.17 -3.05
CA LEU A 297 -0.37 9.78 -2.43
C LEU A 297 -0.69 10.56 -1.13
N GLU A 298 -1.95 10.90 -0.88
CA GLU A 298 -2.40 11.61 0.32
C GLU A 298 -2.89 10.66 1.42
N GLN A 299 -2.99 9.35 1.14
CA GLN A 299 -3.55 8.36 2.06
C GLN A 299 -2.91 8.43 3.46
N GLU A 300 -1.58 8.34 3.53
CA GLU A 300 -0.84 8.34 4.81
C GLU A 300 -1.04 9.65 5.58
N PHE A 301 -1.06 10.78 4.88
CA PHE A 301 -1.32 12.08 5.50
C PHE A 301 -2.73 12.14 6.08
N LEU A 302 -3.74 11.79 5.27
CA LEU A 302 -5.14 11.82 5.68
C LEU A 302 -5.38 10.92 6.89
N GLU A 303 -4.79 9.72 6.90
CA GLU A 303 -4.94 8.74 8.00
C GLU A 303 -4.46 9.27 9.35
N SER A 304 -3.49 10.18 9.34
CA SER A 304 -2.97 10.84 10.54
C SER A 304 -3.69 12.14 10.90
N HIS A 305 -4.53 12.68 10.01
CA HIS A 305 -5.17 13.98 10.18
C HIS A 305 -6.47 13.87 10.97
N GLU A 306 -6.79 14.92 11.73
CA GLU A 306 -8.02 15.05 12.53
C GLU A 306 -9.31 14.89 11.72
N LEU A 307 -9.26 15.08 10.40
CA LEU A 307 -10.41 14.86 9.54
C LEU A 307 -10.82 13.38 9.53
N LEU A 308 -9.87 12.45 9.50
CA LEU A 308 -10.16 11.02 9.58
C LEU A 308 -10.18 10.49 11.02
N THR A 309 -9.25 10.92 11.89
CA THR A 309 -9.17 10.36 13.25
C THR A 309 -10.42 10.68 14.08
N GLU A 310 -10.99 11.88 13.91
CA GLU A 310 -12.25 12.31 14.55
C GLU A 310 -13.50 11.96 13.72
N CYS A 311 -13.35 11.23 12.62
CA CYS A 311 -14.44 10.83 11.71
C CYS A 311 -15.28 12.00 11.17
N HIS A 312 -14.66 13.15 10.87
CA HIS A 312 -15.26 14.20 10.04
C HIS A 312 -15.36 13.75 8.57
N LEU A 313 -14.35 13.03 8.13
CA LEU A 313 -14.31 12.23 6.91
C LEU A 313 -14.22 10.75 7.30
N VAL A 314 -14.82 9.88 6.48
CA VAL A 314 -14.72 8.43 6.65
C VAL A 314 -14.33 7.82 5.31
N VAL A 315 -13.21 7.09 5.29
CA VAL A 315 -12.72 6.41 4.08
C VAL A 315 -13.66 5.27 3.73
N GLN A 316 -14.16 5.28 2.49
CA GLN A 316 -15.00 4.22 1.95
C GLN A 316 -14.91 4.22 0.44
N ASP A 317 -14.96 3.04 -0.18
CA ASP A 317 -14.95 2.93 -1.63
C ASP A 317 -16.17 3.62 -2.27
N LYS A 318 -15.97 4.16 -3.49
CA LYS A 318 -17.03 4.88 -4.21
C LYS A 318 -18.26 4.01 -4.46
N SER A 319 -18.08 2.73 -4.78
CA SER A 319 -19.20 1.81 -5.03
C SER A 319 -20.13 1.68 -3.81
N SER A 320 -19.57 1.57 -2.61
CA SER A 320 -20.34 1.55 -1.36
C SER A 320 -21.10 2.86 -1.13
N CYS A 321 -20.46 4.01 -1.41
CA CYS A 321 -21.10 5.32 -1.30
C CYS A 321 -22.29 5.44 -2.27
N VAL A 322 -22.12 5.02 -3.52
CA VAL A 322 -23.18 5.01 -4.54
C VAL A 322 -24.35 4.11 -4.13
N GLY A 323 -24.07 2.95 -3.51
CA GLY A 323 -25.09 2.07 -2.97
C GLY A 323 -25.95 2.76 -1.91
N VAL A 324 -25.32 3.46 -0.96
CA VAL A 324 -26.02 4.22 0.09
C VAL A 324 -26.85 5.36 -0.51
N TYR A 325 -26.32 6.10 -1.49
CA TYR A 325 -27.06 7.16 -2.17
C TYR A 325 -28.25 6.65 -2.96
N SER A 326 -28.12 5.47 -3.58
CA SER A 326 -29.21 4.83 -4.32
C SER A 326 -30.38 4.53 -3.39
N VAL A 327 -30.10 4.05 -2.17
CA VAL A 327 -31.13 3.85 -1.14
C VAL A 327 -31.71 5.20 -0.72
N ARG A 328 -30.89 6.19 -0.39
CA ARG A 328 -31.35 7.52 0.06
C ARG A 328 -32.27 8.19 -0.96
N ALA A 329 -32.00 8.04 -2.26
CA ALA A 329 -32.81 8.62 -3.34
C ALA A 329 -34.21 7.99 -3.44
N LEU A 330 -34.41 6.77 -2.93
CA LEU A 330 -35.67 6.04 -2.93
C LEU A 330 -36.48 6.24 -1.63
N MET A 331 -35.85 6.79 -0.59
CA MET A 331 -36.49 7.00 0.71
C MET A 331 -37.37 8.25 0.71
N ASN A 332 -38.57 8.13 1.26
CA ASN A 332 -39.42 9.24 1.67
C ASN A 332 -39.13 9.65 3.11
N GLU A 333 -39.73 10.77 3.53
CA GLU A 333 -39.65 11.23 4.92
C GLU A 333 -40.36 10.24 5.86
N GLY A 334 -39.65 9.77 6.88
CA GLY A 334 -40.15 8.79 7.84
C GLY A 334 -40.05 7.32 7.40
N ASP A 335 -39.50 7.03 6.22
CA ASP A 335 -39.25 5.65 5.81
C ASP A 335 -38.16 5.00 6.68
N ASP A 336 -38.44 3.78 7.12
CA ASP A 336 -37.48 2.91 7.81
C ASP A 336 -36.67 2.08 6.79
N VAL A 337 -35.41 1.76 7.12
CA VAL A 337 -34.52 0.99 6.24
C VAL A 337 -34.10 -0.32 6.88
N LEU A 338 -34.22 -1.40 6.12
CA LEU A 338 -33.65 -2.70 6.45
C LEU A 338 -32.28 -2.87 5.78
N PHE A 339 -31.20 -2.95 6.57
CA PHE A 339 -29.84 -3.18 6.09
C PHE A 339 -29.40 -4.61 6.42
N ILE A 340 -29.10 -5.42 5.40
CA ILE A 340 -28.67 -6.81 5.53
C ILE A 340 -27.17 -6.90 5.24
N ASN A 341 -26.48 -7.79 5.95
CA ASN A 341 -25.04 -8.00 5.87
C ASN A 341 -24.25 -6.77 6.37
N ALA A 342 -24.38 -6.51 7.67
CA ALA A 342 -23.86 -5.32 8.34
C ALA A 342 -22.32 -5.20 8.47
N ASP A 343 -21.53 -5.95 7.70
CA ASP A 343 -20.04 -6.02 7.65
C ASP A 343 -19.31 -5.18 8.73
N GLY A 344 -18.54 -4.15 8.34
CA GLY A 344 -17.88 -3.24 9.28
C GLY A 344 -18.76 -2.09 9.79
N GLY A 345 -20.03 -2.04 9.37
CA GLY A 345 -20.95 -0.95 9.69
C GLY A 345 -20.72 0.38 8.97
N LEU A 346 -19.70 0.55 8.14
CA LEU A 346 -19.39 1.86 7.52
C LEU A 346 -20.52 2.39 6.63
N SER A 347 -21.08 1.55 5.75
CA SER A 347 -22.23 1.94 4.91
C SER A 347 -23.49 2.26 5.73
N ILE A 348 -23.66 1.58 6.87
CA ILE A 348 -24.76 1.87 7.81
C ILE A 348 -24.54 3.26 8.42
N GLY A 349 -23.31 3.58 8.83
CA GLY A 349 -22.95 4.89 9.35
C GLY A 349 -23.11 5.99 8.31
N HIS A 350 -22.76 5.73 7.05
CA HIS A 350 -22.98 6.66 5.94
C HIS A 350 -24.47 6.92 5.72
N LEU A 351 -25.30 5.88 5.68
CA LEU A 351 -26.75 6.03 5.57
C LEU A 351 -27.33 6.82 6.74
N ALA A 352 -26.93 6.48 7.97
CA ALA A 352 -27.33 7.21 9.18
C ALA A 352 -26.93 8.69 9.11
N SER A 353 -25.76 9.00 8.52
CA SER A 353 -25.33 10.38 8.29
C SER A 353 -26.21 11.12 7.28
N LEU A 354 -26.73 10.43 6.26
CA LEU A 354 -27.66 11.04 5.29
C LEU A 354 -29.09 11.21 5.80
N THR A 355 -29.49 10.43 6.82
CA THR A 355 -30.84 10.44 7.41
C THR A 355 -30.86 10.98 8.84
N HIS A 356 -29.78 11.61 9.32
CA HIS A 356 -29.66 12.01 10.73
C HIS A 356 -30.69 13.06 11.20
N LEU A 357 -31.36 13.75 10.27
CA LEU A 357 -32.41 14.73 10.56
C LEU A 357 -33.83 14.17 10.37
N SER A 358 -33.99 12.92 9.93
CA SER A 358 -35.31 12.29 9.81
C SER A 358 -35.60 11.36 10.99
N ASP A 359 -36.88 11.04 11.16
CA ASP A 359 -37.34 10.05 12.15
C ASP A 359 -37.15 8.59 11.67
N SER A 360 -36.41 8.40 10.58
CA SER A 360 -36.12 7.09 9.98
C SER A 360 -35.34 6.20 10.95
N VAL A 361 -35.70 4.92 11.02
CA VAL A 361 -34.96 3.89 11.76
C VAL A 361 -34.24 2.96 10.80
N ILE A 362 -32.97 2.68 11.09
CA ILE A 362 -32.17 1.70 10.35
C ILE A 362 -32.11 0.40 11.17
N TYR A 363 -32.66 -0.67 10.62
CA TYR A 363 -32.62 -2.01 11.18
C TYR A 363 -31.49 -2.81 10.55
N CYS A 364 -30.55 -3.29 11.35
CA CYS A 364 -29.38 -4.01 10.86
C CYS A 364 -29.40 -5.50 11.21
N PHE A 365 -29.15 -6.32 10.19
CA PHE A 365 -29.11 -7.77 10.26
C PHE A 365 -27.83 -8.34 9.62
N GLY A 366 -27.48 -9.57 9.99
CA GLY A 366 -26.29 -10.26 9.47
C GLY A 366 -25.07 -10.19 10.40
N VAL A 367 -25.26 -9.79 11.66
CA VAL A 367 -24.24 -9.90 12.69
C VAL A 367 -24.01 -11.38 13.01
N LYS A 368 -22.77 -11.85 12.84
CA LYS A 368 -22.42 -13.28 12.93
C LYS A 368 -21.90 -13.68 14.32
N THR A 369 -21.19 -12.78 15.00
CA THR A 369 -20.49 -13.04 16.27
C THR A 369 -20.60 -11.83 17.19
N GLU A 370 -20.35 -12.02 18.49
CA GLU A 370 -20.27 -10.91 19.45
C GLU A 370 -19.14 -9.93 19.08
N LYS A 371 -17.97 -10.42 18.63
CA LYS A 371 -16.87 -9.56 18.15
C LYS A 371 -17.28 -8.68 16.96
N HIS A 372 -18.06 -9.23 16.02
CA HIS A 372 -18.60 -8.49 14.89
C HIS A 372 -19.58 -7.41 15.38
N TYR A 373 -20.46 -7.75 16.33
CA TYR A 373 -21.34 -6.77 16.98
C TYR A 373 -20.56 -5.61 17.62
N ASP A 374 -19.56 -5.93 18.43
CA ASP A 374 -18.74 -4.94 19.14
C ASP A 374 -18.00 -4.03 18.15
N THR A 375 -17.53 -4.58 17.04
CA THR A 375 -16.88 -3.82 15.96
C THR A 375 -17.84 -2.80 15.34
N ILE A 376 -19.06 -3.22 15.02
CA ILE A 376 -20.08 -2.32 14.48
C ILE A 376 -20.41 -1.23 15.51
N ILE A 377 -20.71 -1.59 16.75
CA ILE A 377 -21.06 -0.63 17.81
C ILE A 377 -19.92 0.38 18.04
N LYS A 378 -18.67 -0.09 18.09
CA LYS A 378 -17.49 0.78 18.18
C LYS A 378 -17.42 1.75 17.01
N ASN A 379 -17.62 1.29 15.78
CA ASN A 379 -17.61 2.16 14.59
C ASN A 379 -18.77 3.16 14.60
N MET A 380 -19.97 2.74 15.01
CA MET A 380 -21.14 3.63 15.12
C MET A 380 -20.92 4.73 16.16
N ALA A 381 -20.36 4.37 17.32
CA ALA A 381 -19.99 5.33 18.36
C ALA A 381 -18.94 6.34 17.84
N ARG A 382 -17.92 5.86 17.10
CA ARG A 382 -16.90 6.71 16.48
C ARG A 382 -17.50 7.67 15.45
N ILE A 383 -18.42 7.20 14.60
CA ILE A 383 -19.11 8.03 13.60
C ILE A 383 -20.08 9.02 14.29
N GLY A 384 -20.57 8.70 15.49
CA GLY A 384 -21.49 9.54 16.25
C GLY A 384 -22.97 9.18 16.09
N VAL A 385 -23.26 7.97 15.60
CA VAL A 385 -24.64 7.46 15.47
C VAL A 385 -25.17 7.10 16.86
N LYS A 386 -26.20 7.80 17.34
CA LYS A 386 -26.70 7.66 18.74
C LYS A 386 -28.06 6.98 18.89
N SER A 387 -28.99 7.15 17.95
CA SER A 387 -30.41 6.81 18.19
C SER A 387 -31.13 6.13 17.03
N ILE A 388 -30.55 6.15 15.82
CA ILE A 388 -31.22 5.72 14.58
C ILE A 388 -31.08 4.20 14.34
N LEU A 389 -30.25 3.52 15.14
CA LEU A 389 -29.80 2.17 14.81
C LEU A 389 -30.40 1.10 15.74
N LYS A 390 -31.11 0.14 15.15
CA LYS A 390 -31.54 -1.09 15.84
C LYS A 390 -30.80 -2.29 15.24
N ILE A 391 -29.86 -2.84 15.99
CA ILE A 391 -29.09 -4.03 15.58
C ILE A 391 -29.69 -5.25 16.24
N THR A 392 -30.01 -6.28 15.44
CA THR A 392 -30.50 -7.55 15.95
C THR A 392 -29.45 -8.65 15.78
N LEU A 393 -29.02 -9.25 16.90
CA LEU A 393 -28.02 -10.34 16.93
C LEU A 393 -28.55 -11.67 16.39
N LYS A 394 -29.87 -11.90 16.44
CA LYS A 394 -30.53 -13.10 15.90
C LYS A 394 -31.93 -12.75 15.41
N MET A 395 -32.27 -13.14 14.18
CA MET A 395 -33.68 -13.25 13.79
C MET A 395 -34.38 -14.13 14.83
N PRO A 396 -35.50 -13.71 15.44
CA PRO A 396 -36.28 -14.61 16.27
C PRO A 396 -36.61 -15.85 15.43
N ALA A 397 -36.30 -17.03 15.97
CA ALA A 397 -36.65 -18.28 15.31
C ALA A 397 -38.18 -18.32 15.15
N TYR A 398 -38.64 -18.39 13.91
CA TYR A 398 -40.06 -18.55 13.57
C TYR A 398 -40.54 -19.98 13.79
#